data_AF-A0A2K5ITM6-F1
#
_entry.id   AF-A0A2K5ITM6-F1
#
_cell.length_a   1.000
_cell.length_b   1.000
_cell.length_c   1.000
_cell.angle_alpha   90.00
_cell.angle_beta   90.00
_cell.angle_gamma   90.00
#
_symmetry.space_group_name_H-M   'P 1'
#
loop_
_entity.id
_entity.type
_entity.pdbx_description
1 polymer ?
#
loop_
_entity_poly.entity_id
_entity_poly.type
_entity_poly.pdbx_seq_one_letter_code
_entity_poly.pdbx_strand_id
1 'polypeptide(L)'
;MIRSYFPKCVAVVALLALSVGALDTFIAAVYEHTVILPNRTETPVSKEEGLFLMNKNIDVLEKAVKLAAKQGAHIIVTPEDGIYGWVFTRESIYPYLEDIPDPGVNWIPCRDPWRNH
;
A
#
# COMPACT_ATOMS: atom_id res chain seq x y z
N MET A 1 6.16 -12.57 -58.16
CA MET A 1 5.07 -12.66 -57.17
C MET A 1 5.55 -12.09 -55.84
N ILE A 2 5.23 -10.82 -55.56
CA ILE A 2 5.56 -10.20 -54.27
C ILE A 2 4.46 -10.63 -53.29
N ARG A 3 4.77 -11.53 -52.35
CA ARG A 3 3.85 -11.89 -51.25
C ARG A 3 3.63 -10.62 -50.42
N SER A 4 2.45 -10.02 -50.52
CA SER A 4 2.07 -8.90 -49.68
C SER A 4 1.96 -9.38 -48.23
N TYR A 5 2.92 -8.97 -47.39
CA TYR A 5 2.91 -9.20 -45.94
C TYR A 5 2.00 -8.23 -45.19
N PHE A 6 1.52 -7.18 -45.88
CA PHE A 6 0.70 -6.10 -45.36
C PHE A 6 -0.57 -6.57 -44.60
N PRO A 7 -1.40 -7.49 -45.14
CA PRO A 7 -2.61 -7.93 -44.43
C PRO A 7 -2.31 -8.77 -43.18
N LYS A 8 -1.15 -9.44 -43.13
CA LYS A 8 -0.72 -10.20 -41.95
C LYS A 8 -0.30 -9.28 -40.81
N CYS A 9 0.44 -8.21 -41.13
CA CYS A 9 0.83 -7.20 -40.14
C CYS A 9 -0.38 -6.50 -39.54
N VAL A 10 -1.37 -6.14 -40.37
CA VAL A 10 -2.62 -5.53 -39.89
C VAL A 10 -3.40 -6.48 -38.97
N ALA A 11 -3.49 -7.77 -39.32
CA ALA A 11 -4.13 -8.76 -38.46
C ALA A 11 -3.43 -8.93 -37.10
N VAL A 12 -2.09 -8.97 -37.09
CA VAL A 12 -1.29 -9.05 -35.85
C VAL A 12 -1.49 -7.81 -34.98
N VAL A 13 -1.50 -6.62 -35.57
CA VAL A 13 -1.74 -5.36 -34.83
C VAL A 13 -3.15 -5.32 -34.25
N ALA A 14 -4.17 -5.78 -34.99
CA ALA A 14 -5.54 -5.86 -34.48
C ALA A 14 -5.68 -6.86 -33.31
N LEU A 15 -5.02 -8.03 -33.40
CA LEU A 15 -4.98 -9.02 -32.32
C LEU A 15 -4.28 -8.47 -31.06
N LEU A 16 -3.20 -7.70 -31.23
CA LEU A 16 -2.51 -7.04 -30.12
C LEU A 16 -3.35 -5.92 -29.51
N ALA A 17 -4.07 -5.13 -30.32
CA ALA A 17 -4.98 -4.09 -29.82
C ALA A 17 -6.16 -4.70 -29.04
N LEU A 18 -6.68 -5.86 -29.45
CA LEU A 18 -7.70 -6.61 -28.71
C LEU A 18 -7.18 -7.19 -27.39
N SER A 19 -5.86 -7.41 -27.28
CA SER A 19 -5.23 -7.87 -26.03
C SER A 19 -5.01 -6.75 -25.00
N VAL A 20 -5.23 -5.49 -25.38
CA VAL A 20 -5.24 -4.34 -24.46
C VAL A 20 -6.68 -4.14 -23.95
N GLY A 21 -7.14 -5.08 -23.13
CA GLY A 21 -8.41 -4.98 -22.40
C GLY A 21 -8.16 -4.55 -20.95
N ALA A 22 -8.95 -3.61 -20.44
CA ALA A 22 -9.07 -3.44 -18.99
C ALA A 22 -9.57 -4.77 -18.38
N LEU A 23 -9.08 -5.14 -17.19
CA LEU A 23 -9.61 -6.30 -16.48
C LEU A 23 -11.06 -6.03 -16.08
N ASP A 24 -12.00 -6.88 -16.53
CA ASP A 24 -13.43 -6.77 -16.19
C ASP A 24 -13.72 -7.09 -14.71
N THR A 25 -12.81 -7.79 -14.04
CA THR A 25 -12.92 -8.21 -12.63
C THR A 25 -11.60 -8.10 -11.91
N PHE A 26 -11.62 -7.89 -10.59
CA PHE A 26 -10.44 -7.94 -9.73
C PHE A 26 -10.73 -8.71 -8.43
N ILE A 27 -9.67 -9.20 -7.80
CA ILE A 27 -9.73 -9.86 -6.49
C ILE A 27 -9.37 -8.84 -5.41
N ALA A 28 -10.26 -8.64 -4.44
CA ALA A 28 -10.00 -7.82 -3.26
C ALA A 28 -9.68 -8.70 -2.04
N ALA A 29 -8.92 -8.16 -1.10
CA ALA A 29 -8.68 -8.75 0.21
C ALA A 29 -8.95 -7.74 1.32
N VAL A 30 -9.35 -8.24 2.49
CA VAL A 30 -9.46 -7.47 3.72
C VAL A 30 -8.77 -8.25 4.84
N TYR A 31 -8.15 -7.54 5.78
CA TYR A 31 -7.53 -8.16 6.93
C TYR A 31 -8.08 -7.56 8.22
N GLU A 32 -8.72 -8.39 9.05
CA GLU A 32 -9.07 -8.01 10.42
C GLU A 32 -7.83 -8.16 11.30
N HIS A 33 -7.38 -7.06 11.89
CA HIS A 33 -6.10 -7.00 12.61
C HIS A 33 -6.31 -6.96 14.12
N THR A 34 -5.65 -7.86 14.85
CA THR A 34 -5.53 -7.75 16.30
C THR A 34 -4.41 -6.77 16.64
N VAL A 35 -4.75 -5.50 16.75
CA VAL A 35 -3.79 -4.39 16.92
C VAL A 35 -2.97 -4.58 18.20
N ILE A 36 -1.65 -4.46 18.07
CA ILE A 36 -0.74 -4.35 19.21
C ILE A 36 -0.82 -2.91 19.72
N LEU A 37 -1.53 -2.73 20.83
CA LEU A 37 -1.79 -1.42 21.41
C LEU A 37 -0.57 -0.87 22.18
N PRO A 38 -0.41 0.48 22.23
CA PRO A 38 0.56 1.10 23.11
C PRO A 38 0.19 0.86 24.57
N ASN A 39 1.19 0.89 25.46
CA ASN A 39 0.93 1.01 26.88
C ASN A 39 0.24 2.35 27.16
N ARG A 40 -0.73 2.36 28.08
CA ARG A 40 -1.35 3.61 28.52
C ARG A 40 -0.33 4.40 29.34
N THR A 41 0.14 5.51 28.78
CA THR A 41 1.02 6.45 29.46
C THR A 41 0.38 7.83 29.48
N GLU A 42 0.50 8.55 30.60
CA GLU A 42 0.03 9.94 30.69
C GLU A 42 0.95 10.91 29.94
N THR A 43 2.22 10.54 29.77
CA THR A 43 3.22 11.32 29.04
C THR A 43 3.40 10.78 27.61
N PRO A 44 3.63 11.66 26.62
CA PRO A 44 4.01 11.24 25.27
C PRO A 44 5.30 10.41 25.29
N VAL A 45 5.33 9.36 24.47
CA VAL A 45 6.54 8.56 24.23
C VAL A 45 7.53 9.32 23.33
N SER A 46 8.75 8.81 23.20
CA SER A 46 9.66 9.30 22.16
C SER A 46 9.19 8.90 20.75
N LYS A 47 9.69 9.59 19.72
CA LYS A 47 9.38 9.24 18.32
C LYS A 47 9.87 7.83 17.97
N GLU A 48 11.03 7.46 18.51
CA GLU A 48 11.65 6.15 18.30
C GLU A 48 10.80 5.02 18.91
N GLU A 49 10.24 5.23 20.10
CA GLU A 49 9.33 4.28 20.74
C GLU A 49 8.00 4.16 19.98
N GLY A 50 7.45 5.29 19.51
CA GLY A 50 6.25 5.29 18.66
C GLY A 50 6.48 4.51 17.36
N LEU A 51 7.59 4.78 16.67
CA LEU A 51 7.97 4.07 15.45
C LEU A 51 8.21 2.57 15.69
N PHE A 52 8.81 2.21 16.83
CA PHE A 52 9.01 0.81 17.19
C PHE A 52 7.69 0.05 17.36
N LEU A 53 6.68 0.66 17.99
CA LEU A 53 5.35 0.07 18.09
C LEU A 53 4.68 -0.08 16.72
N MET A 54 4.71 0.97 15.90
CA MET A 54 4.11 0.95 14.56
C MET A 54 4.73 -0.15 13.69
N ASN A 55 6.04 -0.31 13.73
CA ASN A 55 6.73 -1.37 13.00
C ASN A 55 6.30 -2.77 13.42
N LYS A 56 6.01 -3.02 14.71
CA LYS A 56 5.46 -4.32 15.14
C LYS A 56 4.10 -4.63 14.53
N ASN A 57 3.23 -3.62 14.41
CA ASN A 57 1.94 -3.80 13.73
C ASN A 57 2.16 -4.01 12.22
N ILE A 58 3.04 -3.22 11.60
CA ILE A 58 3.41 -3.36 10.19
C ILE A 58 3.97 -4.77 9.89
N ASP A 59 4.77 -5.37 10.77
CA ASP A 59 5.28 -6.74 10.60
C ASP A 59 4.16 -7.79 10.50
N VAL A 60 3.02 -7.58 11.17
CA VAL A 60 1.84 -8.44 11.07
C VAL A 60 1.10 -8.17 9.76
N LEU A 61 0.87 -6.89 9.45
CA LEU A 61 0.19 -6.48 8.21
C LEU A 61 0.97 -6.92 6.96
N GLU A 62 2.30 -6.88 6.99
CA GLU A 62 3.16 -7.32 5.89
C GLU A 62 2.90 -8.79 5.53
N LYS A 63 2.68 -9.65 6.54
CA LYS A 63 2.33 -11.06 6.31
C LYS A 63 0.98 -11.20 5.59
N ALA A 64 -0.02 -10.39 5.99
CA ALA A 64 -1.32 -10.37 5.34
C ALA A 64 -1.23 -9.87 3.89
N VAL A 65 -0.47 -8.79 3.65
CA VAL A 65 -0.22 -8.23 2.31
C VAL A 65 0.47 -9.27 1.42
N LYS A 66 1.55 -9.90 1.90
CA LYS A 66 2.27 -10.95 1.15
C LYS A 66 1.37 -12.15 0.84
N LEU A 67 0.52 -12.57 1.78
CA LEU A 67 -0.41 -13.67 1.56
C LEU A 67 -1.49 -13.32 0.54
N ALA A 68 -2.08 -12.13 0.62
CA ALA A 68 -3.09 -11.65 -0.33
C ALA A 68 -2.50 -11.54 -1.74
N ALA A 69 -1.29 -10.98 -1.88
CA ALA A 69 -0.57 -10.93 -3.15
C ALA A 69 -0.32 -12.33 -3.73
N LYS A 70 0.10 -13.29 -2.89
CA LYS A 70 0.27 -14.70 -3.30
C LYS A 70 -1.02 -15.35 -3.79
N GLN A 71 -2.18 -14.90 -3.31
CA GLN A 71 -3.51 -15.37 -3.74
C GLN A 71 -4.07 -14.59 -4.94
N GLY A 72 -3.32 -13.65 -5.51
CA GLY A 72 -3.75 -12.87 -6.68
C GLY A 72 -4.67 -11.69 -6.34
N ALA A 73 -4.70 -11.23 -5.09
CA ALA A 73 -5.39 -10.00 -4.73
C ALA A 73 -4.75 -8.81 -5.45
N HIS A 74 -5.59 -7.97 -6.05
CA HIS A 74 -5.20 -6.74 -6.74
C HIS A 74 -5.14 -5.56 -5.76
N ILE A 75 -5.90 -5.64 -4.66
CA ILE A 75 -5.96 -4.66 -3.58
C ILE A 75 -6.21 -5.39 -2.25
N ILE A 76 -5.61 -4.88 -1.17
CA ILE A 76 -5.89 -5.28 0.20
C ILE A 76 -6.19 -4.04 1.05
N VAL A 77 -7.19 -4.12 1.92
CA VAL A 77 -7.52 -3.08 2.90
C VAL A 77 -7.16 -3.54 4.31
N THR A 78 -6.50 -2.67 5.07
CA THR A 78 -6.18 -2.81 6.50
C THR A 78 -7.07 -1.88 7.33
N PRO A 79 -7.32 -2.18 8.62
CA PRO A 79 -8.28 -1.41 9.41
C PRO A 79 -7.76 -0.03 9.80
N GLU A 80 -8.69 0.85 10.16
CA GLU A 80 -8.43 2.10 10.87
C GLU A 80 -7.65 1.83 12.17
N ASP A 81 -6.78 2.76 12.55
CA ASP A 81 -5.92 2.68 13.74
C ASP A 81 -5.04 1.41 13.82
N GLY A 82 -4.89 0.67 12.72
CA GLY A 82 -4.24 -0.64 12.69
C GLY A 82 -2.74 -0.64 12.99
N ILE A 83 -2.10 0.52 12.99
CA ILE A 83 -0.65 0.65 13.22
C ILE A 83 -0.31 1.25 14.60
N TYR A 84 -1.20 2.05 15.20
CA TYR A 84 -0.92 2.78 16.45
C TYR A 84 -2.04 2.69 17.52
N GLY A 85 -3.25 2.24 17.20
CA GLY A 85 -4.38 2.12 18.14
C GLY A 85 -5.20 3.40 18.34
N TRP A 86 -6.09 3.43 19.33
CA TRP A 86 -7.13 4.48 19.46
C TRP A 86 -7.13 5.20 20.83
N VAL A 87 -6.06 5.09 21.61
CA VAL A 87 -6.01 5.61 22.99
C VAL A 87 -5.01 6.75 23.09
N PHE A 88 -5.41 7.96 22.69
CA PHE A 88 -4.53 9.13 22.69
C PHE A 88 -5.21 10.45 23.08
N THR A 89 -4.43 11.37 23.66
CA THR A 89 -4.65 12.82 23.61
C THR A 89 -3.91 13.44 22.41
N ARG A 90 -4.05 14.76 22.22
CA ARG A 90 -3.33 15.48 21.16
C ARG A 90 -1.81 15.42 21.34
N GLU A 91 -1.35 15.44 22.59
CA GLU A 91 0.07 15.41 22.94
C GLU A 91 0.63 13.99 22.79
N SER A 92 -0.11 12.98 23.25
CA SER A 92 0.38 11.60 23.22
C SER A 92 0.37 10.98 21.82
N ILE A 93 -0.47 11.45 20.90
CA ILE A 93 -0.47 10.97 19.50
C ILE A 93 0.67 11.57 18.67
N TYR A 94 1.17 12.75 19.04
CA TYR A 94 2.14 13.51 18.24
C TYR A 94 3.39 12.71 17.80
N PRO A 95 4.00 11.86 18.64
CA PRO A 95 5.16 11.05 18.24
C PRO A 95 4.89 10.00 17.14
N TYR A 96 3.62 9.71 16.85
CA TYR A 96 3.17 8.72 15.85
C TYR A 96 2.86 9.34 14.48
N LEU A 97 2.89 10.67 14.36
CA LEU A 97 2.45 11.38 13.17
C LEU A 97 3.60 11.66 12.20
N GLU A 98 3.25 11.77 10.93
CA GLU A 98 4.12 12.22 9.84
C GLU A 98 3.41 13.30 9.02
N ASP A 99 4.18 14.14 8.33
CA ASP A 99 3.65 15.07 7.33
C ASP A 99 3.48 14.31 6.00
N ILE A 100 2.23 14.09 5.59
CA ILE A 100 1.88 13.32 4.40
C ILE A 100 1.51 14.30 3.28
N PRO A 101 2.30 14.41 2.20
CA PRO A 101 2.05 15.39 1.14
C PRO A 101 0.85 15.02 0.28
N ASP A 102 0.27 16.02 -0.39
CA ASP A 102 -0.77 15.81 -1.41
C ASP A 102 -0.25 14.87 -2.53
N PRO A 103 -1.05 13.88 -2.99
CA PRO A 103 -0.63 12.93 -4.02
C PRO A 103 -0.15 13.57 -5.34
N GLY A 104 -0.52 14.82 -5.63
CA GLY A 104 -0.07 15.58 -6.80
C GLY A 104 1.44 15.76 -6.90
N VAL A 105 2.19 15.59 -5.81
CA VAL A 105 3.67 15.61 -5.83
C VAL A 105 4.29 14.43 -6.59
N ASN A 106 3.49 13.39 -6.90
CA ASN A 106 3.91 12.17 -7.62
C ASN A 106 5.21 11.58 -7.05
N TRP A 107 5.13 11.11 -5.81
CA TRP A 107 6.28 10.60 -5.05
C TRP A 107 6.11 9.11 -4.73
N ILE A 108 7.19 8.35 -4.86
CA ILE A 108 7.26 6.95 -4.46
C ILE A 108 8.30 6.85 -3.34
N PRO A 109 7.87 6.78 -2.06
CA PRO A 109 8.76 6.79 -0.91
C PRO A 109 9.85 5.72 -0.96
N CYS A 110 9.53 4.51 -1.46
CA CYS A 110 10.48 3.41 -1.57
C CYS A 110 11.63 3.67 -2.55
N ARG A 111 11.45 4.56 -3.55
CA ARG A 111 12.48 4.88 -4.55
C ARG A 111 13.28 6.13 -4.22
N ASP A 112 12.66 7.07 -3.50
CA ASP A 112 13.27 8.36 -3.16
C ASP A 112 12.90 8.76 -1.72
N PRO A 113 13.42 8.07 -0.71
CA PRO A 113 12.95 8.21 0.67
C PRO A 113 13.23 9.60 1.28
N TRP A 114 14.17 10.36 0.74
CA TRP A 114 14.63 11.63 1.31
C TRP A 114 13.91 12.87 0.77
N ARG A 115 12.95 12.70 -0.15
CA ARG A 115 12.27 13.83 -0.79
C ARG A 115 11.35 14.64 0.14
N ASN A 116 10.87 14.02 1.22
CA ASN A 116 9.88 14.60 2.14
C ASN A 116 10.47 14.90 3.53
N HIS A 117 11.79 15.14 3.60
CA HIS A 117 12.52 15.48 4.82
C HIS A 117 13.16 16.86 4.71
#